data_AF-A0A936JGW7-F1
#
_entry.id   AF-A0A936JGW7-F1
#
_cell.length_a   1.000
_cell.length_b   1.000
_cell.length_c   1.000
_cell.angle_alpha   90.00
_cell.angle_beta   90.00
_cell.angle_gamma   90.00
#
_symmetry.space_group_name_H-M   'P 1'
#
loop_
_entity.id
_entity.type
_entity.pdbx_description
1 polymer ?
#
loop_
_entity_poly.entity_id
_entity_poly.type
_entity_poly.pdbx_seq_one_letter_code
_entity_poly.pdbx_strand_id
1 'polypeptide(L)'
;MAKSKLHKILTFCIATVWIANGLFCKVLNFVPRHEQIVARILGGDHSSQLTVLIGLSEIIMAAWILSGYKTKLNAIVQIGVVLMMNTLEFILVPDLFLWGKLNSIFALLFILVVYFNEFYLNKK
;
A
#
# COMPACT_ATOMS: atom_id res chain seq x y z
N MET A 1 24.53 15.70 2.26
CA MET A 1 24.71 14.52 1.40
C MET A 1 23.97 13.27 1.91
N ALA A 2 24.02 12.94 3.21
CA ALA A 2 23.35 11.74 3.76
C ALA A 2 21.81 11.72 3.63
N LYS A 3 21.14 12.86 3.86
CA LYS A 3 19.65 12.94 3.81
C LYS A 3 19.06 12.61 2.43
N SER A 4 19.71 12.96 1.32
CA SER A 4 19.18 12.65 -0.02
C SER A 4 19.38 11.19 -0.43
N LYS A 5 20.48 10.55 0.04
CA LYS A 5 20.67 9.10 -0.13
C LYS A 5 19.62 8.32 0.67
N LEU A 6 19.39 8.71 1.92
CA LEU A 6 18.37 8.09 2.77
C LEU A 6 16.97 8.22 2.16
N HIS A 7 16.61 9.40 1.64
CA HIS A 7 15.34 9.59 0.93
C HIS A 7 15.18 8.64 -0.26
N LYS A 8 16.22 8.50 -1.10
CA LYS A 8 16.17 7.57 -2.25
C LYS A 8 16.04 6.12 -1.83
N ILE A 9 16.79 5.69 -0.80
CA ILE A 9 16.73 4.32 -0.26
C ILE A 9 15.31 4.03 0.26
N LEU A 10 14.76 4.92 1.09
CA LEU A 10 13.40 4.76 1.62
C LEU A 10 12.35 4.74 0.50
N THR A 11 12.48 5.62 -0.49
CA THR A 11 11.58 5.66 -1.65
C THR A 11 11.60 4.33 -2.42
N PHE A 12 12.79 3.75 -2.62
CA PHE A 12 12.94 2.46 -3.27
C PHE A 12 12.36 1.33 -2.42
N CYS A 13 12.60 1.32 -1.10
CA CYS A 13 11.99 0.35 -0.18
C CYS A 13 10.46 0.43 -0.21
N ILE A 14 9.90 1.64 -0.16
CA ILE A 14 8.45 1.87 -0.24
C ILE A 14 7.92 1.34 -1.57
N ALA A 15 8.55 1.70 -2.70
CA ALA A 15 8.13 1.22 -4.02
C ALA A 15 8.16 -0.32 -4.10
N THR A 16 9.19 -0.96 -3.55
CA THR A 16 9.28 -2.42 -3.46
C THR A 16 8.14 -3.01 -2.65
N VAL A 17 7.73 -2.40 -1.53
CA VAL A 17 6.56 -2.86 -0.76
C VAL A 17 5.28 -2.79 -1.58
N TRP A 18 5.07 -1.70 -2.33
CA TRP A 18 3.90 -1.56 -3.20
C TRP A 18 3.90 -2.57 -4.35
N ILE A 19 5.06 -2.83 -4.99
CA ILE A 19 5.19 -3.86 -6.03
C ILE A 19 4.97 -5.24 -5.43
N ALA A 20 5.57 -5.54 -4.28
CA ALA A 20 5.40 -6.83 -3.61
C ALA A 20 3.92 -7.10 -3.29
N ASN A 21 3.24 -6.14 -2.67
CA ASN A 21 1.83 -6.29 -2.31
C ASN A 21 0.91 -6.31 -3.55
N GLY A 22 1.13 -5.41 -4.51
CA GLY A 22 0.29 -5.33 -5.72
C GLY A 22 0.47 -6.53 -6.63
N LEU A 23 1.72 -6.84 -7.00
CA LEU A 23 2.03 -7.90 -7.95
C LEU A 23 1.90 -9.29 -7.32
N PHE A 24 2.60 -9.56 -6.22
CA PHE A 24 2.65 -10.90 -5.64
C PHE A 24 1.37 -11.24 -4.88
N CYS A 25 0.88 -10.35 -4.02
CA CYS A 25 -0.28 -10.70 -3.19
C CYS A 25 -1.62 -10.60 -3.93
N LYS A 26 -1.78 -9.66 -4.88
CA LYS A 26 -3.08 -9.39 -5.54
C LYS A 26 -3.15 -9.83 -7.00
N VAL A 27 -2.16 -9.49 -7.83
CA VAL A 27 -2.20 -9.87 -9.26
C VAL A 27 -1.92 -11.37 -9.44
N LEU A 28 -0.92 -11.91 -8.73
CA LEU A 28 -0.55 -13.33 -8.80
C LEU A 28 -1.44 -14.22 -7.92
N ASN A 29 -2.38 -13.66 -7.16
CA ASN A 29 -3.26 -14.39 -6.22
C ASN A 29 -2.51 -15.38 -5.30
N PHE A 30 -1.26 -15.09 -4.94
CA PHE A 30 -0.45 -15.97 -4.09
C PHE A 30 -0.99 -16.06 -2.65
N VAL A 31 -1.88 -15.15 -2.27
CA VAL A 31 -2.53 -15.09 -0.95
C VAL A 31 -4.05 -15.03 -1.16
N PRO A 32 -4.78 -16.17 -1.09
CA PRO A 32 -6.22 -16.23 -1.36
C PRO A 32 -7.07 -15.42 -0.35
N ARG A 33 -6.46 -14.97 0.75
CA ARG A 33 -7.07 -14.05 1.72
C ARG A 33 -7.54 -12.74 1.06
N HIS A 34 -6.81 -12.17 0.08
CA HIS A 34 -7.21 -10.89 -0.51
C HIS A 34 -8.50 -11.02 -1.33
N GLU A 35 -8.65 -12.11 -2.06
CA GLU A 35 -9.88 -12.42 -2.78
C GLU A 35 -11.05 -12.60 -1.82
N GLN A 36 -10.85 -13.26 -0.67
CA GLN A 36 -11.88 -13.41 0.36
C GLN A 36 -12.30 -12.07 0.98
N ILE A 37 -11.36 -11.14 1.17
CA ILE A 37 -11.67 -9.77 1.63
C ILE A 37 -12.54 -9.08 0.59
N VAL A 38 -12.14 -9.08 -0.68
CA VAL A 38 -12.90 -8.43 -1.74
C VAL A 38 -14.27 -9.10 -1.95
N ALA A 39 -14.36 -10.42 -1.86
CA ALA A 39 -15.61 -11.16 -1.93
C ALA A 39 -16.59 -10.79 -0.81
N ARG A 40 -16.10 -10.55 0.42
CA ARG A 40 -16.93 -10.05 1.52
C ARG A 40 -17.40 -8.60 1.33
N ILE A 41 -16.60 -7.76 0.68
CA ILE A 41 -16.90 -6.32 0.53
C ILE A 41 -17.78 -6.04 -0.70
N LEU A 42 -17.44 -6.62 -1.86
CA LEU A 42 -18.07 -6.33 -3.15
C LEU A 42 -18.92 -7.49 -3.71
N GLY A 43 -18.97 -8.63 -3.02
CA GLY A 43 -19.69 -9.83 -3.47
C GLY A 43 -18.80 -10.82 -4.23
N GLY A 44 -19.17 -12.10 -4.18
CA GLY A 44 -18.35 -13.21 -4.67
C GLY A 44 -18.16 -13.29 -6.18
N ASP A 45 -19.07 -12.74 -6.98
CA ASP A 45 -19.09 -12.98 -8.43
C ASP A 45 -17.95 -12.29 -9.20
N HIS A 46 -17.34 -11.22 -8.66
CA HIS A 46 -16.28 -10.45 -9.34
C HIS A 46 -15.05 -10.20 -8.44
N SER A 47 -14.94 -10.89 -7.30
CA SER A 47 -13.90 -10.65 -6.29
C SER A 47 -12.48 -10.80 -6.82
N SER A 48 -12.23 -11.81 -7.66
CA SER A 48 -10.91 -12.06 -8.24
C SER A 48 -10.47 -10.94 -9.19
N GLN A 49 -11.35 -10.49 -10.09
CA GLN A 49 -11.04 -9.41 -11.04
C GLN A 49 -10.81 -8.07 -10.35
N LEU A 50 -11.64 -7.75 -9.34
CA LEU A 50 -11.48 -6.56 -8.52
C LEU A 50 -10.17 -6.59 -7.71
N THR A 51 -9.79 -7.75 -7.18
CA THR A 51 -8.51 -7.93 -6.47
C THR A 51 -7.33 -7.63 -7.40
N VAL A 52 -7.36 -8.16 -8.62
CA VAL A 52 -6.33 -7.89 -9.64
C VAL A 52 -6.31 -6.40 -10.04
N LEU A 53 -7.46 -5.76 -10.17
CA LEU A 53 -7.57 -4.33 -10.51
C LEU A 53 -6.98 -3.43 -9.41
N ILE A 54 -7.19 -3.79 -8.15
CA ILE A 54 -6.55 -3.14 -7.01
C ILE A 54 -5.03 -3.36 -7.07
N GLY A 55 -4.58 -4.60 -7.33
CA GLY A 55 -3.14 -4.91 -7.46
C GLY A 55 -2.44 -4.12 -8.59
N LEU A 56 -3.11 -3.96 -9.73
CA LEU A 56 -2.65 -3.09 -10.83
C LEU A 56 -2.52 -1.63 -10.39
N SER A 57 -3.49 -1.13 -9.63
CA SER A 57 -3.45 0.24 -9.08
C SER A 57 -2.25 0.43 -8.16
N GLU A 58 -1.88 -0.59 -7.38
CA GLU A 58 -0.70 -0.56 -6.52
C GLU A 58 0.62 -0.56 -7.31
N ILE A 59 0.68 -1.29 -8.43
CA ILE A 59 1.84 -1.27 -9.33
C ILE A 59 2.01 0.12 -9.97
N ILE A 60 0.90 0.73 -10.41
CA ILE A 60 0.91 2.11 -10.95
C ILE A 60 1.39 3.09 -9.88
N MET A 61 0.96 2.91 -8.63
CA MET A 61 1.46 3.71 -7.50
C MET A 61 2.97 3.57 -7.34
N ALA A 62 3.51 2.35 -7.39
CA ALA A 62 4.95 2.12 -7.30
C ALA A 62 5.72 2.79 -8.44
N ALA A 63 5.20 2.72 -9.67
CA ALA A 63 5.79 3.42 -10.82
C ALA A 63 5.79 4.94 -10.60
N TRP A 64 4.73 5.49 -10.02
CA TRP A 64 4.66 6.92 -9.66
C TRP A 64 5.67 7.28 -8.56
N ILE A 65 5.86 6.43 -7.55
CA ILE A 65 6.88 6.60 -6.50
C ILE A 65 8.28 6.66 -7.11
N LEU A 66 8.62 5.70 -7.98
CA LEU A 66 9.93 5.63 -8.63
C LEU A 66 10.16 6.79 -9.59
N SER A 67 9.12 7.28 -10.26
CA SER A 67 9.21 8.42 -11.18
C SER A 67 9.54 9.74 -10.46
N GLY A 68 9.32 9.83 -9.15
CA GLY A 68 9.57 11.04 -8.38
C GLY A 68 8.74 12.26 -8.84
N TYR A 69 7.66 12.02 -9.58
CA TYR A 69 6.77 13.05 -10.10
C TYR A 69 5.79 13.49 -9.00
N LYS A 70 5.76 14.80 -8.68
CA LYS A 70 4.91 15.38 -7.61
C LYS A 70 4.85 14.51 -6.33
N THR A 71 6.03 14.25 -5.77
CA THR A 71 6.23 13.35 -4.61
C THR A 71 5.30 13.66 -3.41
N LYS A 72 4.98 14.94 -3.15
CA LYS A 72 4.04 15.35 -2.10
C LYS A 72 2.63 14.82 -2.32
N LEU A 73 2.10 14.92 -3.55
CA LEU A 73 0.78 14.38 -3.89
C LEU A 73 0.78 12.87 -3.77
N ASN A 74 1.84 12.22 -4.28
CA ASN A 74 1.97 10.79 -4.19
C ASN A 74 1.97 10.31 -2.72
N ALA A 75 2.70 10.97 -1.82
CA ALA A 75 2.67 10.64 -0.40
C ALA A 75 1.26 10.80 0.21
N ILE A 76 0.55 11.89 -0.10
CA ILE A 76 -0.84 12.07 0.37
C ILE A 76 -1.75 10.94 -0.13
N VAL A 77 -1.63 10.57 -1.41
CA VAL A 77 -2.43 9.48 -1.98
C VAL A 77 -2.06 8.14 -1.35
N GLN A 78 -0.78 7.84 -1.15
CA GLN A 78 -0.35 6.62 -0.45
C GLN A 78 -0.92 6.53 0.96
N ILE A 79 -0.85 7.62 1.72
CA ILE A 79 -1.42 7.68 3.08
C ILE A 79 -2.93 7.46 3.03
N GLY A 80 -3.62 8.11 2.09
CA GLY A 80 -5.06 7.95 1.89
C GLY A 80 -5.47 6.52 1.54
N VAL A 81 -4.76 5.88 0.61
CA VAL A 81 -5.02 4.49 0.21
C VAL A 81 -4.75 3.53 1.36
N VAL A 82 -3.63 3.69 2.08
CA VAL A 82 -3.29 2.83 3.22
C VAL A 82 -4.30 2.97 4.35
N LEU A 83 -4.76 4.18 4.65
CA LEU A 83 -5.84 4.40 5.62
C LEU A 83 -7.15 3.77 5.16
N MET A 84 -7.56 4.03 3.92
CA MET A 84 -8.81 3.52 3.36
C MET A 84 -8.85 1.99 3.41
N MET A 85 -7.81 1.31 2.93
CA MET A 85 -7.77 -0.15 2.94
C MET A 85 -7.71 -0.71 4.37
N ASN A 86 -6.97 -0.08 5.28
CA ASN A 86 -6.88 -0.56 6.66
C ASN A 86 -8.21 -0.39 7.41
N THR A 87 -8.90 0.73 7.21
CA THR A 87 -10.24 0.96 7.77
C THR A 87 -11.27 -0.02 7.22
N LEU A 88 -11.26 -0.26 5.90
CA LEU A 88 -12.14 -1.25 5.27
C LEU A 88 -11.87 -2.66 5.81
N GLU A 89 -10.60 -3.07 5.88
CA GLU A 89 -10.22 -4.36 6.45
C GLU A 89 -10.71 -4.47 7.91
N PHE A 90 -10.46 -3.45 8.74
CA PHE A 90 -10.80 -3.45 10.17
C PHE A 90 -12.31 -3.58 10.43
N ILE A 91 -13.14 -2.91 9.63
CA ILE A 91 -14.60 -2.92 9.79
C ILE A 91 -15.22 -4.18 9.19
N LEU A 92 -14.80 -4.57 7.98
CA LEU A 92 -15.52 -5.57 7.17
C LEU A 92 -14.95 -6.99 7.34
N VAL A 93 -13.65 -7.10 7.65
CA VAL A 93 -13.00 -8.41 7.73
C VAL A 93 -12.01 -8.52 8.90
N PRO A 94 -12.46 -8.25 10.15
CA PRO A 94 -11.60 -8.36 11.33
C PRO A 94 -11.02 -9.78 11.51
N ASP A 95 -11.69 -10.82 11.00
CA ASP A 95 -11.29 -12.22 11.15
C ASP A 95 -10.16 -12.66 10.19
N LEU A 96 -9.94 -11.97 9.06
CA LEU A 96 -8.90 -12.36 8.09
C LEU A 96 -7.56 -11.64 8.31
N PHE A 97 -7.40 -10.87 9.39
CA PHE A 97 -6.13 -10.19 9.62
C PHE A 97 -5.02 -11.21 9.92
N LEU A 98 -3.98 -11.26 9.07
CA LEU A 98 -2.79 -12.10 9.29
C LEU A 98 -2.13 -11.85 10.67
N TRP A 99 -2.31 -10.67 11.26
CA TRP A 99 -1.73 -10.25 12.54
C TRP A 99 -2.77 -9.64 13.51
N GLY A 100 -4.07 -9.88 13.27
CA GLY A 100 -5.15 -9.22 14.02
C GLY A 100 -5.05 -7.68 13.99
N LYS A 101 -5.31 -7.03 15.14
CA LYS A 101 -5.24 -5.56 15.30
C LYS A 101 -3.86 -4.96 15.02
N LEU A 102 -2.77 -5.76 15.01
CA LEU A 102 -1.41 -5.26 14.81
C LEU A 102 -1.16 -4.76 13.37
N ASN A 103 -1.94 -5.20 12.38
CA ASN A 103 -1.83 -4.68 11.01
C ASN A 103 -2.15 -3.18 10.91
N SER A 104 -2.98 -2.64 11.82
CA SER A 104 -3.22 -1.20 11.90
C SER A 104 -1.99 -0.45 12.41
N ILE A 105 -1.20 -1.07 13.31
CA ILE A 105 0.08 -0.53 13.78
C ILE A 105 1.11 -0.54 12.64
N PHE A 106 1.19 -1.62 11.85
CA PHE A 106 2.08 -1.65 10.67
C PHE A 106 1.71 -0.59 9.63
N ALA A 107 0.42 -0.40 9.37
CA ALA A 107 -0.03 0.67 8.47
C ALA A 107 0.31 2.06 9.01
N LEU A 108 0.13 2.31 10.31
CA LEU A 108 0.54 3.56 10.96
C LEU A 108 2.05 3.79 10.84
N LEU A 109 2.87 2.77 11.10
CA LEU A 109 4.32 2.85 10.94
C LEU A 109 4.70 3.16 9.48
N PHE A 110 4.05 2.51 8.51
CA PHE A 110 4.28 2.76 7.09
C PHE A 110 3.91 4.19 6.69
N ILE A 111 2.76 4.69 7.14
CA ILE A 111 2.33 6.08 6.95
C ILE A 111 3.36 7.06 7.54
N LEU A 112 3.86 6.79 8.75
CA LEU A 112 4.90 7.61 9.38
C LEU A 112 6.19 7.61 8.56
N VAL A 113 6.62 6.46 8.04
CA VAL A 113 7.80 6.37 7.17
C VAL A 113 7.61 7.17 5.89
N VAL A 114 6.46 7.05 5.22
CA VAL A 114 6.13 7.83 4.02
C VAL A 114 6.11 9.33 4.33
N TYR A 115 5.47 9.72 5.44
CA TYR A 115 5.38 11.11 5.87
C TYR A 115 6.77 11.70 6.20
N PHE A 116 7.59 11.00 6.99
CA PHE A 116 8.95 11.44 7.29
C PHE A 116 9.82 11.51 6.04
N ASN A 117 9.71 10.52 5.15
CA ASN A 117 10.46 10.49 3.90
C ASN A 117 10.14 11.70 3.01
N GLU A 118 8.87 12.09 2.94
CA GLU A 118 8.41 13.15 2.06
C GLU A 118 8.46 14.56 2.67
N PHE A 119 8.10 14.73 3.94
CA PHE A 119 8.01 16.06 4.55
C PHE A 119 9.29 16.49 5.26
N TYR A 120 10.12 15.55 5.71
CA TYR A 120 11.31 15.86 6.51
C TYR A 120 12.63 15.59 5.76
N LEU A 121 12.66 14.54 4.95
CA LEU A 121 13.85 14.12 4.20
C LEU A 121 13.90 14.69 2.78
N ASN A 122 12.76 15.00 2.17
CA ASN A 122 12.70 15.65 0.87
C ASN A 122 13.05 17.14 1.00
N LYS A 123 14.32 17.49 0.74
CA LYS A 123 14.78 18.87 0.60
C LYS A 123 14.68 19.34 -0.86
N LYS A 124 13.51 19.17 -1.47
CA LYS A 124 13.21 19.82 -2.76
C LYS A 124 12.71 21.24 -2.53
#